data_AF-A0A1Q7FNX1-F1
#
_entry.id   AF-A0A1Q7FNX1-F1
#
_cell.length_a   1.000
_cell.length_b   1.000
_cell.length_c   1.000
_cell.angle_alpha   90.00
_cell.angle_beta   90.00
_cell.angle_gamma   90.00
#
_symmetry.space_group_name_H-M   'P 1'
#
loop_
_entity.id
_entity.type
_entity.pdbx_description
1 polymer ?
#
loop_
_entity_poly.entity_id
_entity_poly.type
_entity_poly.pdbx_seq_one_letter_code
_entity_poly.pdbx_strand_id
1 'polypeptide(L)'
;MVAQATVNAIRMYVGFTGVQMHFSLGAVKIIPEPRPVVIVSITAESQGRELSLVGSAPMRDEPQRAVARAVLQALNRQIEGIAAAEPHLPAPG
;
A
#
# COMPACT_ATOMS: atom_id res chain seq x y z
N MET A 1 -15.28 -5.53 1.52
CA MET A 1 -15.22 -5.37 3.00
C MET A 1 -13.80 -5.41 3.53
N VAL A 2 -13.03 -6.50 3.37
CA VAL A 2 -11.68 -6.63 3.98
C VAL A 2 -10.67 -5.60 3.48
N ALA A 3 -10.53 -5.40 2.16
CA ALA A 3 -9.59 -4.40 1.61
C ALA A 3 -9.84 -2.98 2.17
N GLN A 4 -11.10 -2.55 2.17
CA GLN A 4 -11.51 -1.24 2.68
C GLN A 4 -11.26 -1.13 4.20
N ALA A 5 -11.54 -2.19 4.96
CA ALA A 5 -11.27 -2.22 6.39
C ALA A 5 -9.76 -2.12 6.69
N THR A 6 -8.93 -2.82 5.92
CA THR A 6 -7.46 -2.74 6.04
C THR A 6 -6.96 -1.33 5.71
N VAL A 7 -7.46 -0.71 4.63
CA VAL A 7 -7.11 0.69 4.28
C VAL A 7 -7.57 1.65 5.38
N ASN A 8 -8.78 1.50 5.92
CA ASN A 8 -9.30 2.34 6.99
C ASN A 8 -8.48 2.21 8.28
N ALA A 9 -8.08 0.99 8.66
CA ALA A 9 -7.22 0.76 9.82
C ALA A 9 -5.86 1.47 9.67
N ILE A 10 -5.29 1.46 8.46
CA ILE A 10 -4.01 2.11 8.20
C ILE A 10 -4.15 3.63 8.14
N ARG A 11 -5.27 4.16 7.62
CA ARG A 11 -5.58 5.60 7.68
C ARG A 11 -5.55 6.14 9.12
N MET A 12 -6.07 5.38 10.08
CA MET A 12 -6.02 5.78 11.50
C MET A 12 -4.58 5.83 12.03
N TYR A 13 -3.72 4.91 11.60
CA TYR A 13 -2.31 4.89 11.99
C TYR A 13 -1.49 6.02 11.37
N VAL A 14 -1.69 6.34 10.08
CA VAL A 14 -0.97 7.44 9.41
C VAL A 14 -1.45 8.81 9.90
N GLY A 15 -2.73 8.95 10.26
CA GLY A 15 -3.22 10.15 10.94
C GLY A 15 -2.51 10.42 12.28
N PHE A 16 -2.05 9.37 12.97
CA PHE A 16 -1.30 9.49 14.22
C PHE A 16 0.14 10.00 14.01
N THR A 17 0.75 9.77 12.85
CA THR A 17 2.11 10.24 12.54
C THR A 17 2.17 11.68 12.03
N GLY A 18 1.03 12.38 11.95
CA GLY A 18 0.95 13.78 11.53
C GLY A 18 1.07 14.01 10.02
N VAL A 19 1.16 12.93 9.22
CA VAL A 19 1.22 13.02 7.76
C VAL A 19 -0.21 13.10 7.21
N GLN A 20 -0.58 14.23 6.58
CA GLN A 20 -1.86 14.34 5.86
C GLN A 20 -1.82 13.54 4.57
N MET A 21 -2.05 12.23 4.66
CA MET A 21 -2.20 11.34 3.52
C MET A 21 -3.65 10.86 3.41
N HIS A 22 -4.25 11.08 2.24
CA HIS A 22 -5.56 10.55 1.90
C HIS A 22 -5.38 9.26 1.11
N PHE A 23 -5.86 8.14 1.65
CA PHE A 23 -5.83 6.86 0.96
C PHE A 23 -7.23 6.48 0.49
N SER A 24 -7.36 6.11 -0.78
CA SER A 24 -8.57 5.57 -1.38
C SER A 24 -8.28 4.22 -2.04
N LEU A 25 -9.16 3.24 -1.81
CA LEU A 25 -9.06 1.95 -2.47
C LEU A 25 -9.56 2.09 -3.90
N GLY A 26 -8.70 1.82 -4.88
CA GLY A 26 -9.06 1.88 -6.29
C GLY A 26 -9.74 0.60 -6.76
N ALA A 27 -9.00 -0.51 -6.75
CA ALA A 27 -9.50 -1.79 -7.24
C ALA A 27 -8.90 -2.98 -6.49
N VAL A 28 -9.68 -4.06 -6.40
CA VAL A 28 -9.21 -5.38 -5.98
C VAL A 28 -9.52 -6.35 -7.12
N LYS A 29 -8.48 -6.99 -7.66
CA LYS A 29 -8.60 -7.98 -8.72
C LYS A 29 -8.03 -9.32 -8.25
N ILE A 30 -8.70 -10.41 -8.63
CA ILE A 30 -8.20 -11.77 -8.42
C ILE A 30 -7.84 -12.32 -9.79
N ILE A 31 -6.58 -12.68 -9.99
CA ILE A 31 -6.13 -13.42 -11.16
C ILE A 31 -6.14 -14.90 -10.77
N PRO A 32 -6.95 -15.76 -11.40
CA PRO A 32 -7.21 -17.10 -10.89
C PRO A 32 -6.12 -18.15 -11.19
N GLU A 33 -5.34 -18.02 -12.27
CA GLU A 33 -4.47 -19.11 -12.76
C GLU A 33 -3.09 -18.63 -13.25
N PRO A 34 -2.06 -19.51 -13.26
CA PRO A 34 -2.02 -20.88 -12.73
C PRO A 34 -1.80 -20.95 -11.20
N ARG A 35 -1.57 -19.81 -10.55
CA ARG A 35 -1.54 -19.67 -9.09
C ARG A 35 -2.32 -18.41 -8.76
N PRO A 36 -3.43 -18.49 -8.02
CA PRO A 36 -4.26 -17.32 -7.86
C PRO A 36 -3.52 -16.21 -7.10
N VAL A 37 -3.61 -14.99 -7.61
CA VAL A 37 -2.97 -13.80 -7.03
C VAL A 37 -4.02 -12.72 -6.87
N VAL A 38 -4.04 -12.10 -5.70
CA VAL A 38 -4.81 -10.89 -5.46
C VAL A 38 -3.94 -9.70 -5.80
N ILE A 39 -4.46 -8.77 -6.59
CA ILE A 39 -3.87 -7.46 -6.88
C ILE A 39 -4.76 -6.40 -6.26
N VAL A 40 -4.14 -5.46 -5.55
CA VAL A 40 -4.81 -4.30 -4.95
C VAL A 40 -4.17 -3.04 -5.48
N SER A 41 -5.00 -2.08 -5.88
CA SER A 41 -4.59 -0.72 -6.19
C SER A 41 -5.15 0.25 -5.15
N ILE A 42 -4.29 1.12 -4.64
CA ILE A 42 -4.60 2.17 -3.67
C ILE A 42 -4.10 3.48 -4.26
N THR A 43 -4.93 4.50 -4.28
CA THR A 43 -4.50 5.86 -4.54
C THR A 43 -4.15 6.51 -3.20
N ALA A 44 -2.96 7.09 -3.12
CA ALA A 44 -2.51 7.90 -1.98
C ALA A 44 -2.32 9.34 -2.46
N GLU A 45 -2.94 10.30 -1.79
CA GLU A 45 -2.79 11.72 -2.08
C GLU A 45 -2.13 12.42 -0.88
N SER A 46 -1.10 13.23 -1.17
CA SER A 46 -0.43 14.07 -0.18
C SER A 46 0.01 15.38 -0.83
N GLN A 47 -0.36 16.51 -0.22
CA GLN A 47 -0.01 17.86 -0.69
C GLN A 47 -0.31 18.10 -2.19
N GLY A 48 -1.45 17.58 -2.67
CA GLY A 48 -1.88 17.71 -4.07
C GLY A 48 -1.12 16.81 -5.06
N ARG A 49 -0.26 15.91 -4.58
CA ARG A 49 0.35 14.85 -5.40
C ARG A 49 -0.39 13.55 -5.19
N GLU A 50 -0.84 12.96 -6.29
CA GLU A 50 -1.44 11.63 -6.32
C GLU A 50 -0.39 10.57 -6.64
N LEU A 51 -0.39 9.48 -5.86
CA LEU A 51 0.51 8.34 -6.00
C LEU A 51 -0.33 7.08 -6.14
N SER A 52 -0.12 6.35 -7.24
CA SER A 52 -0.75 5.05 -7.45
C SER A 52 0.10 3.95 -6.83
N LEU A 53 -0.47 3.24 -5.86
CA LEU A 53 0.18 2.14 -5.16
C LEU A 53 -0.44 0.82 -5.59
N VAL A 54 0.42 -0.14 -5.90
CA VAL A 54 0.01 -1.47 -6.32
C VAL A 54 0.71 -2.50 -5.45
N GLY A 55 -0.08 -3.39 -4.88
CA GLY A 55 0.38 -4.54 -4.12
C GLY A 55 -0.29 -5.81 -4.60
N SER A 56 0.36 -6.93 -4.32
CA SER A 56 -0.03 -8.25 -4.79
C SER A 56 0.29 -9.30 -3.74
N ALA A 57 -0.55 -10.34 -3.65
CA ALA A 57 -0.23 -11.47 -2.79
C ALA A 57 -0.80 -12.76 -3.37
N PRO A 58 -0.05 -13.88 -3.27
CA PRO A 58 -0.59 -15.18 -3.65
C PRO A 58 -1.75 -15.58 -2.74
N MET A 59 -2.82 -16.07 -3.34
CA MET A 59 -4.01 -16.56 -2.67
C MET A 59 -3.81 -18.06 -2.37
N ARG A 60 -3.16 -18.35 -1.24
CA ARG A 60 -2.88 -19.72 -0.80
C ARG A 60 -4.07 -20.32 -0.06
N ASP A 61 -4.40 -19.74 1.10
CA ASP A 61 -5.33 -20.35 2.05
C ASP A 61 -6.68 -19.61 2.10
N GLU A 62 -6.66 -18.31 2.41
CA GLU A 62 -7.86 -17.49 2.55
C GLU A 62 -7.79 -16.23 1.66
N PRO A 63 -8.80 -15.99 0.79
CA PRO A 63 -8.84 -14.81 -0.07
C PRO A 63 -8.70 -13.49 0.69
N GLN A 64 -9.27 -13.43 1.89
CA GLN A 64 -9.26 -12.25 2.75
C GLN A 64 -7.84 -11.93 3.27
N ARG A 65 -7.06 -12.95 3.64
CA ARG A 65 -5.65 -12.77 4.04
C ARG A 65 -4.79 -12.32 2.86
N ALA A 66 -5.03 -12.86 1.67
CA ALA A 66 -4.32 -12.44 0.47
C ALA A 66 -4.61 -10.97 0.13
N VAL A 67 -5.87 -10.53 0.25
CA VAL A 67 -6.25 -9.11 0.13
C VAL A 67 -5.52 -8.23 1.15
N ALA A 68 -5.52 -8.61 2.42
CA ALA A 68 -4.83 -7.84 3.46
C ALA A 68 -3.31 -7.74 3.22
N ARG A 69 -2.68 -8.85 2.81
CA ARG A 69 -1.26 -8.87 2.44
C ARG A 69 -0.96 -7.98 1.23
N ALA A 70 -1.80 -8.00 0.20
CA ALA A 70 -1.65 -7.15 -0.97
C ALA A 70 -1.79 -5.66 -0.61
N VAL A 71 -2.75 -5.30 0.26
CA VAL A 71 -2.89 -3.92 0.79
C VAL A 71 -1.61 -3.50 1.54
N LEU A 72 -1.11 -4.33 2.46
CA LEU A 72 0.10 -4.03 3.21
C LEU A 72 1.33 -3.89 2.31
N GLN A 73 1.47 -4.76 1.30
CA GLN A 73 2.57 -4.65 0.34
C GLN A 73 2.51 -3.34 -0.46
N ALA A 74 1.31 -2.91 -0.90
CA ALA A 74 1.13 -1.66 -1.64
C ALA A 74 1.58 -0.45 -0.80
N LEU A 75 1.25 -0.45 0.49
CA LEU A 75 1.53 0.66 1.40
C LEU A 75 3.00 0.66 1.87
N ASN A 76 3.59 -0.51 2.13
CA ASN A 76 4.99 -0.60 2.54
C ASN A 76 5.98 -0.12 1.48
N ARG A 77 5.65 -0.27 0.18
CA ARG A 77 6.49 0.25 -0.91
C ARG A 77 6.69 1.78 -0.87
N GLN A 78 5.77 2.54 -0.28
CA GLN A 78 5.98 3.98 -0.07
C GLN A 78 6.99 4.27 1.04
N ILE A 79 7.02 3.48 2.12
CA ILE A 79 7.98 3.68 3.20
C ILE A 79 9.39 3.50 2.66
N GLU A 80 9.61 2.48 1.82
CA GLU A 80 10.89 2.28 1.14
C GLU A 80 11.20 3.40 0.14
N GLY A 81 10.23 3.86 -0.65
CA GLY A 81 10.43 4.96 -1.60
C GLY A 81 10.70 6.33 -0.94
N ILE A 82 10.14 6.57 0.24
CA ILE A 82 10.36 7.79 1.03
C ILE A 82 11.69 7.70 1.78
N ALA A 83 12.02 6.55 2.39
CA ALA A 83 13.30 6.32 3.06
C ALA A 83 14.49 6.32 2.07
N ALA A 84 14.28 5.85 0.84
CA ALA A 84 15.30 5.91 -0.21
C ALA A 84 15.48 7.31 -0.82
N ALA A 85 14.53 8.23 -0.57
CA ALA A 85 14.60 9.62 -1.02
C ALA A 85 15.25 10.55 0.02
N GLU A 86 15.66 10.05 1.19
CA GLU A 86 16.59 10.78 2.06
C GLU A 86 17.94 10.91 1.32
N PRO A 87 18.39 12.14 0.99
CA PRO A 87 19.64 12.31 0.28
C PRO A 87 20.78 11.80 1.17
N HIS A 88 21.55 10.87 0.62
CA HIS A 88 22.91 10.57 1.05
C HIS A 88 23.68 11.90 1.14
N LEU A 89 23.82 12.44 2.35
CA LEU A 89 24.72 13.55 2.64
C LEU A 89 26.11 13.12 2.14
N PRO A 90 26.73 13.83 1.18
CA PRO A 90 28.12 13.55 0.87
C PRO A 90 28.94 13.83 2.13
N ALA A 91 29.76 12.85 2.51
CA ALA A 91 30.69 13.00 3.63
C ALA A 91 31.56 14.25 3.42
N PRO A 92 31.88 15.02 4.48
CA PRO A 92 32.77 16.16 4.34
C PRO A 92 34.17 15.65 3.99
N GLY A 93 34.68 16.08 2.83
CA GLY A 93 36.05 15.88 2.38
C GLY A 93 36.71 17.22 2.14
#